data_AF-A0A2S8IY91-F1
#
_entry.id   AF-A0A2S8IY91-F1
#
_cell.length_a   1.000
_cell.length_b   1.000
_cell.length_c   1.000
_cell.angle_alpha   90.00
_cell.angle_beta   90.00
_cell.angle_gamma   90.00
#
_symmetry.space_group_name_H-M   'P 1'
#
loop_
_entity.id
_entity.type
_entity.pdbx_description
1 polymer ?
#
loop_
_entity_poly.entity_id
_entity_poly.type
_entity_poly.pdbx_seq_one_letter_code
_entity_poly.pdbx_strand_id
1 'polypeptide(L)'
;MTALAFILKDDVPEALEERAQRAIVDGVPFVTYPGAPFAGEISERPDAIIEIVYQWPKAAEPRHALGDWLTANGITFTVIH
;
A
#
# COMPACT_ATOMS: atom_id res chain seq x y z
N MET A 1 -14.15 13.72 0.25
CA MET A 1 -13.08 13.19 -0.59
C MET A 1 -11.97 12.65 0.30
N THR A 2 -11.83 11.34 0.27
CA THR A 2 -10.77 10.54 0.89
C THR A 2 -9.84 10.15 -0.25
N ALA A 3 -8.59 10.58 -0.17
CA ALA A 3 -7.62 10.23 -1.18
C ALA A 3 -7.10 8.80 -0.91
N LEU A 4 -6.72 8.10 -1.97
CA LEU A 4 -6.17 6.75 -1.92
C LEU A 4 -4.85 6.70 -2.67
N ALA A 5 -3.89 5.95 -2.16
CA ALA A 5 -2.66 5.62 -2.88
C ALA A 5 -2.73 4.16 -3.34
N PHE A 6 -2.49 3.96 -4.64
CA PHE A 6 -2.48 2.67 -5.30
C PHE A 6 -1.04 2.32 -5.67
N ILE A 7 -0.62 1.11 -5.33
CA ILE A 7 0.64 0.53 -5.80
C ILE A 7 0.36 -0.81 -6.46
N LEU A 8 1.13 -1.15 -7.49
CA LEU A 8 1.08 -2.49 -8.06
C LEU A 8 1.82 -3.43 -7.13
N LYS A 9 1.25 -4.61 -6.89
CA LYS A 9 1.92 -5.65 -6.10
C LYS A 9 3.27 -6.03 -6.70
N ASP A 10 3.35 -6.08 -8.03
CA ASP A 10 4.55 -6.45 -8.77
C ASP A 10 5.67 -5.39 -8.68
N ASP A 11 5.33 -4.14 -8.31
CA ASP A 11 6.31 -3.09 -8.06
C ASP A 11 6.91 -3.17 -6.65
N VAL A 12 6.41 -4.06 -5.79
CA VAL A 12 6.93 -4.24 -4.44
C VAL A 12 8.21 -5.09 -4.48
N PRO A 13 9.34 -4.60 -3.93
CA PRO A 13 10.56 -5.38 -3.83
C PRO A 13 10.36 -6.73 -3.13
N GLU A 14 10.94 -7.79 -3.69
CA GLU A 14 10.82 -9.16 -3.17
C GLU A 14 11.19 -9.26 -1.68
N ALA A 15 12.25 -8.56 -1.25
CA ALA A 15 12.70 -8.52 0.13
C ALA A 15 11.66 -7.97 1.13
N LEU A 16 10.75 -7.09 0.68
CA LEU A 16 9.62 -6.63 1.50
C LEU A 16 8.50 -7.67 1.51
N GLU A 17 8.22 -8.28 0.35
CA GLU A 17 7.15 -9.25 0.17
C GLU A 17 7.41 -10.55 0.97
N GLU A 18 8.66 -11.03 1.03
CA GLU A 18 9.06 -12.19 1.84
C GLU A 18 8.76 -12.00 3.34
N ARG A 19 8.79 -10.75 3.79
CA ARG A 19 8.62 -10.36 5.19
C ARG A 19 7.26 -9.74 5.47
N ALA A 20 6.40 -9.69 4.46
CA ALA A 20 5.08 -9.09 4.56
C ALA A 20 4.17 -9.95 5.44
N GLN A 21 3.40 -9.28 6.29
CA GLN A 21 2.38 -9.93 7.10
C GLN A 21 1.03 -9.75 6.42
N ARG A 22 0.29 -10.84 6.26
CA ARG A 22 -1.05 -10.80 5.65
C ARG A 22 -2.10 -11.11 6.69
N ALA A 23 -3.21 -10.40 6.63
CA ALA A 23 -4.35 -10.60 7.52
C ALA A 23 -5.65 -10.43 6.74
N ILE A 24 -6.72 -11.06 7.21
CA ILE A 24 -8.07 -10.82 6.70
C ILE A 24 -8.86 -10.17 7.84
N VAL A 25 -9.42 -8.99 7.58
CA VAL A 25 -10.23 -8.24 8.54
C VAL A 25 -11.60 -8.04 7.92
N ASP A 26 -12.64 -8.57 8.57
CA ASP A 26 -14.04 -8.49 8.09
C ASP A 26 -14.23 -8.93 6.63
N GLY A 27 -13.46 -9.94 6.19
CA GLY A 27 -13.50 -10.48 4.83
C GLY A 27 -12.64 -9.72 3.81
N VAL A 28 -11.97 -8.65 4.22
CA VAL A 28 -11.07 -7.85 3.36
C VAL A 28 -9.61 -8.25 3.62
N PRO A 29 -8.85 -8.61 2.58
CA PRO A 29 -7.44 -8.98 2.72
C PRO A 29 -6.55 -7.73 2.85
N PHE A 30 -5.62 -7.76 3.78
CA PHE A 30 -4.64 -6.71 4.04
C PHE A 30 -3.21 -7.25 4.06
N VAL A 31 -2.26 -6.37 3.74
CA VAL A 31 -0.83 -6.60 3.86
C VAL A 31 -0.15 -5.49 4.66
N THR A 32 0.77 -5.88 5.55
CA THR A 32 1.65 -4.97 6.27
C THR A 32 3.09 -5.30 5.88
N TYR A 33 3.75 -4.36 5.23
CA TYR A 33 5.16 -4.47 4.85
C TYR A 33 6.09 -3.99 5.98
N PRO A 34 7.33 -4.51 6.07
CA PRO A 34 8.30 -4.04 7.04
C PRO A 34 8.54 -2.53 6.95
N GLY A 35 8.35 -1.83 8.06
CA GLY A 35 8.55 -0.37 8.16
C GLY A 35 7.46 0.48 7.53
N ALA A 36 6.45 -0.10 6.87
CA ALA A 36 5.31 0.66 6.38
C ALA A 36 4.51 1.24 7.57
N PRO A 37 4.08 2.51 7.49
CA PRO A 37 3.34 3.13 8.59
C PRO A 37 1.89 2.61 8.73
N PHE A 38 1.35 2.00 7.67
CA PHE A 38 -0.04 1.52 7.60
C PHE A 38 -0.11 0.14 6.94
N ALA A 39 -1.21 -0.57 7.18
CA ALA A 39 -1.59 -1.73 6.39
C ALA A 39 -2.26 -1.27 5.09
N GLY A 40 -1.97 -1.97 3.99
CA GLY A 40 -2.59 -1.75 2.69
C GLY A 40 -3.62 -2.84 2.40
N GLU A 41 -4.74 -2.46 1.82
CA GLU A 41 -5.77 -3.39 1.35
C GLU A 41 -5.30 -4.06 0.06
N ILE A 42 -5.41 -5.38 -0.02
CA ILE A 42 -5.13 -6.13 -1.26
C ILE A 42 -6.40 -6.08 -2.11
N SER A 43 -6.33 -5.47 -3.28
CA SER A 43 -7.43 -5.37 -4.22
C SER A 43 -7.06 -6.03 -5.55
N GLU A 44 -7.96 -6.83 -6.12
CA GLU A 44 -7.78 -7.41 -7.44
C GLU A 44 -8.59 -6.60 -8.45
N ARG A 45 -7.92 -6.09 -9.47
CA ARG A 45 -8.57 -5.39 -10.57
C ARG A 45 -9.22 -6.38 -11.55
N PRO A 46 -10.17 -5.91 -12.38
CA PRO A 46 -10.83 -6.76 -13.39
C PRO A 46 -9.90 -7.43 -14.41
N ASP A 47 -8.68 -6.93 -14.58
CA ASP A 47 -7.64 -7.46 -15.47
C ASP A 47 -6.67 -8.42 -14.76
N ALA A 48 -7.03 -8.90 -13.56
CA ALA A 48 -6.23 -9.78 -12.70
C ALA A 48 -4.93 -9.15 -12.17
N ILE A 49 -4.78 -7.83 -12.28
CA ILE A 49 -3.69 -7.09 -11.64
C ILE A 49 -4.02 -6.93 -10.15
N ILE A 50 -3.05 -7.28 -9.29
CA ILE A 50 -3.18 -7.08 -7.85
C ILE A 50 -2.59 -5.73 -7.47
N GLU A 51 -3.40 -4.92 -6.80
CA GLU A 51 -3.01 -3.62 -6.25
C GLU A 51 -3.01 -3.68 -4.72
N ILE A 52 -2.13 -2.91 -4.10
CA ILE A 52 -2.19 -2.60 -2.68
C ILE A 52 -2.68 -1.17 -2.52
N VAL A 53 -3.77 -0.99 -1.79
CA VAL A 53 -4.47 0.27 -1.64
C VAL A 53 -4.29 0.80 -0.23
N TYR A 54 -3.73 2.00 -0.12
CA TYR A 54 -3.57 2.71 1.14
C TYR A 54 -4.55 3.89 1.22
N GLN A 55 -5.12 4.11 2.40
CA GLN A 55 -5.74 5.40 2.70
C GLN A 55 -4.66 6.48 2.66
N TRP A 56 -4.85 7.51 1.83
CA TRP A 56 -3.92 8.63 1.75
C TRP A 56 -4.27 9.68 2.80
N PRO A 57 -3.43 9.85 3.85
CA PRO A 57 -3.80 10.67 5.00
C PRO A 57 -3.91 12.16 4.62
N LYS A 58 -4.89 12.85 5.22
CA LYS A 58 -5.01 14.32 5.07
C LYS A 58 -3.95 15.06 5.88
N ALA A 59 -3.65 14.56 7.07
CA ALA A 59 -2.64 15.12 7.95
C ALA A 59 -1.24 14.96 7.30
N ALA A 60 -0.43 16.01 7.40
CA ALA A 60 0.85 16.08 6.68
C ALA A 60 1.84 15.01 7.13
N GLU A 61 2.03 14.86 8.44
CA GLU A 61 2.94 13.87 9.04
C GLU A 61 2.70 12.43 8.55
N PRO A 62 1.50 11.82 8.73
CA PRO A 62 1.27 10.45 8.27
C PRO A 62 1.32 10.31 6.75
N ARG A 63 0.97 11.37 6.01
CA ARG A 63 1.09 11.39 4.56
C ARG A 63 2.55 11.36 4.11
N HIS A 64 3.41 12.17 4.72
CA HIS A 64 4.84 12.16 4.44
C HIS A 64 5.45 10.82 4.83
N ALA A 65 5.12 10.27 6.00
CA ALA A 65 5.60 8.96 6.42
C ALA A 65 5.30 7.85 5.40
N LEU A 66 4.08 7.82 4.83
CA LEU A 66 3.73 6.86 3.80
C LEU A 66 4.43 7.14 2.47
N GLY A 67 4.42 8.39 2.00
CA GLY A 67 5.07 8.78 0.75
C GLY A 67 6.58 8.55 0.76
N ASP A 68 7.24 8.88 1.86
CA ASP A 68 8.67 8.70 2.06
C ASP A 68 9.01 7.21 2.10
N TRP A 69 8.22 6.39 2.80
CA TRP A 69 8.43 4.95 2.83
C TRP A 69 8.30 4.31 1.44
N LEU A 70 7.26 4.69 0.68
CA LEU A 70 7.08 4.21 -0.70
C LEU A 70 8.27 4.59 -1.58
N THR A 71 8.68 5.86 -1.53
CA THR A 71 9.78 6.40 -2.32
C THR A 71 11.13 5.77 -1.94
N ALA A 72 11.40 5.60 -0.64
CA ALA A 72 12.64 5.00 -0.15
C ALA A 72 12.82 3.54 -0.57
N ASN A 73 11.72 2.82 -0.78
CA ASN A 73 11.73 1.43 -1.26
C ASN A 73 11.63 1.33 -2.79
N GLY A 74 11.61 2.45 -3.52
CA GLY A 74 11.51 2.46 -4.98
C GLY A 74 10.16 1.96 -5.51
N ILE A 75 9.09 2.07 -4.71
CA ILE A 75 7.74 1.62 -5.08
C ILE A 75 7.03 2.73 -5.84
N THR A 76 6.56 2.43 -7.05
CA THR A 76 5.74 3.36 -7.82
C THR A 76 4.33 3.43 -7.22
N PHE A 77 3.80 4.65 -7.08
CA PHE A 77 2.46 4.84 -6.53
C PHE A 77 1.69 5.96 -7.24
N THR A 78 0.37 5.82 -7.30
CA THR A 78 -0.54 6.85 -7.82
C THR A 78 -1.52 7.26 -6.73
N VAL A 79 -1.69 8.58 -6.52
CA VAL A 79 -2.65 9.12 -5.56
C VAL A 79 -3.88 9.67 -6.30
N ILE A 80 -5.07 9.24 -5.90
CA ILE A 80 -6.37 9.69 -6.44
C ILE A 80 -7.18 10.33 -5.32
N HIS A 81 -7.85 11.47 -5.58
CA HIS A 81 -8.55 12.31 -4.58
C HIS A 81 -10.08 12.22 -4.63
#